data_AF-A0AAX0KZG8-F1
#
_entry.id   AF-A0AAX0KZG8-F1
#
_cell.length_a   1.000
_cell.length_b   1.000
_cell.length_c   1.000
_cell.angle_alpha   90.00
_cell.angle_beta   90.00
_cell.angle_gamma   90.00
#
_symmetry.space_group_name_H-M   'P 1'
#
loop_
_entity.id
_entity.type
_entity.pdbx_description
1 polymer ?
#
loop_
_entity_poly.entity_id
_entity_poly.type
_entity_poly.pdbx_seq_one_letter_code
_entity_poly.pdbx_strand_id
1 'polypeptide(L)'
;MAIGILKNHLTTMSDAILDGDFERYLSCVALPLKVTTNSSTFWIETEEMLEEGFDAFSDMMLSLNVNCIARRAITVTGITNRRIFGRYASSCMKDRDEIVPLYTADITLELQEDLSWKTSSIDLQIDNRRWPIMVPRPSETESAYAIA
;
A
#
# COMPACT_ATOMS: atom_id res chain seq x y z
N MET A 1 -15.44 7.24 -12.15
CA MET A 1 -14.33 6.75 -13.01
C MET A 1 -13.03 6.57 -12.21
N ALA A 2 -12.45 7.63 -11.62
CA ALA A 2 -11.16 7.53 -10.89
C ALA A 2 -11.15 6.61 -9.66
N ILE A 3 -12.23 6.57 -8.87
CA ILE A 3 -12.29 5.66 -7.72
C ILE A 3 -12.27 4.18 -8.14
N GLY A 4 -12.74 3.85 -9.35
CA GLY A 4 -12.64 2.50 -9.92
C GLY A 4 -11.21 2.14 -10.30
N ILE A 5 -10.47 3.10 -10.89
CA ILE A 5 -9.03 2.94 -11.18
C ILE A 5 -8.27 2.67 -9.88
N LEU A 6 -8.50 3.50 -8.87
CA LEU A 6 -7.85 3.34 -7.56
C LEU A 6 -8.18 1.99 -6.91
N LYS A 7 -9.45 1.57 -6.91
CA LYS A 7 -9.85 0.26 -6.37
C LYS A 7 -9.13 -0.88 -7.07
N ASN A 8 -9.16 -0.92 -8.40
CA ASN A 8 -8.53 -1.98 -9.17
C ASN A 8 -7.01 -2.01 -8.97
N HIS A 9 -6.39 -0.83 -8.89
CA HIS A 9 -4.95 -0.70 -8.60
C HIS A 9 -4.61 -1.31 -7.24
N LEU A 10 -5.36 -0.94 -6.19
CA LEU A 10 -5.15 -1.44 -4.84
C LEU A 10 -5.38 -2.96 -4.73
N THR A 11 -6.41 -3.49 -5.38
CA THR A 11 -6.66 -4.94 -5.47
C THR A 11 -5.51 -5.65 -6.14
N THR A 12 -5.03 -5.14 -7.28
CA THR A 12 -3.90 -5.76 -8.01
C THR A 12 -2.64 -5.81 -7.15
N MET A 13 -2.33 -4.75 -6.41
CA MET A 13 -1.19 -4.75 -5.48
C MET A 13 -1.38 -5.74 -4.33
N SER A 14 -2.59 -5.83 -3.74
CA SER A 14 -2.89 -6.77 -2.65
C SER A 14 -2.73 -8.22 -3.11
N ASP A 15 -3.29 -8.56 -4.27
CA ASP A 15 -3.21 -9.90 -4.84
C ASP A 15 -1.75 -10.28 -5.11
N ALA A 16 -0.98 -9.38 -5.73
CA ALA A 16 0.44 -9.61 -6.03
C ALA A 16 1.25 -9.92 -4.76
N ILE A 17 0.98 -9.22 -3.65
CA ILE A 17 1.64 -9.48 -2.35
C ILE A 17 1.29 -10.87 -1.82
N LEU A 18 0.01 -11.26 -1.87
CA LEU A 18 -0.47 -12.55 -1.38
C LEU A 18 -0.01 -13.72 -2.25
N ASP A 19 0.11 -13.50 -3.55
CA ASP A 19 0.54 -14.50 -4.53
C ASP A 19 2.08 -14.62 -4.58
N GLY A 20 2.83 -13.72 -3.93
CA GLY A 20 4.29 -13.64 -4.02
C GLY A 20 4.79 -13.22 -5.41
N ASP A 21 3.96 -12.51 -6.18
CA ASP A 21 4.23 -12.10 -7.56
C ASP A 21 4.85 -10.70 -7.61
N PHE A 22 6.18 -10.65 -7.48
CA PHE A 22 6.93 -9.39 -7.48
C PHE A 22 6.78 -8.62 -8.81
N GLU A 23 6.82 -9.31 -9.96
CA GLU A 23 6.68 -8.69 -11.28
C GLU A 23 5.34 -7.95 -11.43
N ARG A 24 4.24 -8.59 -10.97
CA ARG A 24 2.93 -7.94 -10.95
C ARG A 24 2.91 -6.76 -9.99
N TYR A 25 3.57 -6.84 -8.85
CA TYR A 25 3.69 -5.73 -7.92
C TYR A 25 4.51 -4.56 -8.49
N LEU A 26 5.66 -4.85 -9.10
CA LEU A 26 6.54 -3.89 -9.77
C LEU A 26 5.82 -3.16 -10.91
N SER A 27 4.98 -3.86 -11.67
CA SER A 27 4.14 -3.25 -12.71
C SER A 27 3.21 -2.14 -12.18
N CYS A 28 2.88 -2.17 -10.88
CA CYS A 28 2.04 -1.19 -10.21
C CYS A 28 2.82 -0.02 -9.58
N VAL A 29 4.16 -0.02 -9.61
CA VAL A 29 5.00 0.95 -8.90
C VAL A 29 5.84 1.80 -9.86
N ALA A 30 5.86 3.10 -9.65
CA ALA A 30 6.76 4.02 -10.33
C ALA A 30 7.98 4.27 -9.45
N LEU A 31 9.18 4.03 -9.98
CA LEU A 31 10.43 4.37 -9.31
C LEU A 31 10.94 5.74 -9.77
N PRO A 32 11.49 6.57 -8.86
CA PRO A 32 11.60 6.32 -7.41
C PRO A 32 10.23 6.40 -6.70
N LEU A 33 9.96 5.47 -5.79
CA LEU A 33 8.75 5.44 -4.97
C LEU A 33 9.03 6.12 -3.62
N LYS A 34 8.17 7.07 -3.24
CA LYS A 34 8.19 7.67 -1.90
C LYS A 34 7.24 6.94 -0.96
N VAL A 35 7.74 6.44 0.18
CA VAL A 35 6.91 5.91 1.26
C VAL A 35 7.13 6.73 2.52
N THR A 36 6.09 7.43 2.96
CA THR A 36 6.08 8.16 4.24
C THR A 36 5.35 7.32 5.28
N THR A 37 5.87 7.32 6.50
CA THR A 37 5.17 6.89 7.72
C THR A 37 5.11 8.09 8.67
N ASN A 38 4.37 7.98 9.77
CA ASN A 38 4.33 9.05 10.78
C ASN A 38 5.71 9.33 11.40
N SER A 39 6.65 8.38 11.30
CA SER A 39 7.96 8.48 11.92
C SER A 39 9.12 8.64 10.93
N SER A 40 8.94 8.40 9.63
CA SER A 40 10.05 8.35 8.66
C SER A 40 9.58 8.54 7.22
N THR A 41 10.52 8.86 6.33
CA THR A 41 10.30 8.85 4.88
C THR A 41 11.38 7.99 4.24
N PHE A 42 10.96 7.08 3.37
CA PHE A 42 11.82 6.18 2.61
C PHE A 42 11.68 6.51 1.13
N TRP A 43 12.81 6.49 0.42
CA TRP A 43 12.87 6.57 -1.03
C TRP A 43 13.36 5.22 -1.53
N ILE A 44 12.52 4.56 -2.32
CA ILE A 44 12.87 3.32 -3.01
C ILE A 44 13.27 3.73 -4.42
N GLU A 45 14.56 3.75 -4.69
CA GLU A 45 15.11 4.29 -5.95
C GLU A 45 15.32 3.22 -7.02
N THR A 46 15.51 1.96 -6.60
CA THR A 46 15.81 0.83 -7.48
C THR A 46 14.80 -0.29 -7.32
N GLU A 47 14.75 -1.16 -8.33
CA GLU A 47 13.96 -2.38 -8.30
C GLU A 47 14.40 -3.32 -7.18
N GLU A 48 15.71 -3.50 -6.99
CA GLU A 48 16.27 -4.30 -5.90
C GLU A 48 15.79 -3.84 -4.52
N MET A 49 15.79 -2.53 -4.25
CA MET A 49 15.26 -2.00 -2.98
C MET A 49 13.76 -2.22 -2.82
N LEU A 50 13.01 -2.27 -3.94
CA LEU A 50 11.58 -2.55 -3.94
C LEU A 50 11.34 -4.05 -3.67
N GLU A 51 12.12 -4.92 -4.30
CA GLU A 51 12.08 -6.38 -4.14
C GLU A 51 12.37 -6.77 -2.69
N GLU A 52 13.44 -6.23 -2.08
CA GLU A 52 13.73 -6.43 -0.65
C GLU A 52 12.56 -6.04 0.25
N GLY A 53 11.86 -4.96 -0.12
CA GLY A 53 10.65 -4.50 0.56
C GLY A 53 9.45 -5.41 0.38
N PHE A 54 9.27 -5.89 -0.85
CA PHE A 54 8.19 -6.78 -1.24
C PHE A 54 8.34 -8.14 -0.56
N ASP A 55 9.51 -8.77 -0.67
CA ASP A 55 9.80 -10.07 -0.08
C ASP A 55 9.59 -10.04 1.43
N ALA A 56 10.17 -9.05 2.11
CA ALA A 56 10.01 -8.91 3.55
C ALA A 56 8.55 -8.74 3.98
N PHE A 57 7.74 -8.01 3.21
CA PHE A 57 6.32 -7.83 3.52
C PHE A 57 5.50 -9.08 3.20
N SER A 58 5.77 -9.74 2.06
CA SER A 58 5.08 -10.97 1.64
C SER A 58 5.39 -12.13 2.58
N ASP A 59 6.67 -12.37 2.90
CA ASP A 59 7.12 -13.38 3.87
C ASP A 59 6.46 -13.17 5.24
N MET A 60 6.33 -11.92 5.65
CA MET A 60 5.70 -11.58 6.92
C MET A 60 4.19 -11.85 6.90
N MET A 61 3.49 -11.49 5.81
CA MET A 61 2.07 -11.86 5.62
C MET A 61 1.88 -13.38 5.67
N LEU A 62 2.76 -14.13 4.98
CA LEU A 62 2.75 -15.59 4.99
C LEU A 62 3.00 -16.15 6.40
N SER A 63 4.00 -15.63 7.12
CA SER A 63 4.34 -16.06 8.48
C SER A 63 3.19 -15.86 9.49
N LEU A 64 2.39 -14.82 9.27
CA LEU A 64 1.21 -14.50 10.07
C LEU A 64 -0.05 -15.27 9.61
N ASN A 65 0.06 -16.10 8.57
CA ASN A 65 -1.05 -16.79 7.90
C ASN A 65 -2.13 -15.82 7.43
N VAL A 66 -1.75 -14.61 6.99
CA VAL A 66 -2.68 -13.68 6.34
C VAL A 66 -3.10 -14.28 5.01
N ASN A 67 -4.41 -14.40 4.79
CA ASN A 67 -4.98 -14.88 3.53
C ASN A 67 -5.83 -13.82 2.82
N CYS A 68 -5.96 -12.63 3.39
CA CYS A 68 -6.66 -11.52 2.77
C CYS A 68 -6.02 -10.18 3.14
N ILE A 69 -5.68 -9.37 2.13
CA ILE A 69 -5.24 -7.98 2.28
C ILE A 69 -6.32 -7.09 1.66
N ALA A 70 -7.25 -6.62 2.48
CA ALA A 70 -8.35 -5.79 2.03
C ALA A 70 -7.93 -4.32 2.00
N ARG A 71 -7.79 -3.76 0.80
CA ARG A 71 -7.54 -2.32 0.59
C ARG A 71 -8.78 -1.66 0.01
N ARG A 72 -9.51 -0.92 0.85
CA ARG A 72 -10.75 -0.24 0.46
C ARG A 72 -10.46 1.21 0.13
N ALA A 73 -10.58 1.58 -1.15
CA ALA A 73 -10.58 2.99 -1.55
C ALA A 73 -11.72 3.75 -0.85
N ILE A 74 -11.36 4.80 -0.10
CA ILE A 74 -12.28 5.65 0.65
C ILE A 74 -12.73 6.82 -0.22
N THR A 75 -11.76 7.58 -0.74
CA THR A 75 -12.03 8.79 -1.52
C THR A 75 -10.94 9.05 -2.54
N VAL A 76 -11.29 9.82 -3.56
CA VAL A 76 -10.33 10.45 -4.48
C VAL A 76 -10.35 11.94 -4.15
N THR A 77 -9.25 12.43 -3.62
CA THR A 77 -9.12 13.81 -3.12
C THR A 77 -8.78 14.80 -4.24
N GLY A 78 -8.22 14.31 -5.34
CA GLY A 78 -7.90 15.14 -6.50
C GLY A 78 -7.56 14.31 -7.73
N ILE A 79 -7.77 14.89 -8.90
CA ILE A 79 -7.43 14.28 -10.19
C ILE A 79 -6.83 15.38 -11.07
N THR A 80 -5.73 15.07 -11.73
CA THR A 80 -5.21 15.83 -12.86
C THR A 80 -5.18 14.93 -14.10
N ASN A 81 -4.74 15.47 -15.24
CA ASN A 81 -4.63 14.67 -16.47
C ASN A 81 -3.71 13.45 -16.34
N ARG A 82 -2.77 13.45 -15.38
CA ARG A 82 -1.78 12.38 -15.21
C ARG A 82 -1.64 11.89 -13.77
N ARG A 83 -2.42 12.39 -12.83
CA ARG A 83 -2.33 11.98 -11.41
C ARG A 83 -3.70 11.77 -10.79
N ILE A 84 -3.78 10.77 -9.92
CA ILE A 84 -4.91 10.54 -9.03
C ILE A 84 -4.38 10.58 -7.60
N PHE A 85 -4.97 11.43 -6.78
CA PHE A 85 -4.74 11.49 -5.35
C PHE A 85 -5.90 10.81 -4.66
N GLY A 86 -5.62 9.82 -3.82
CA GLY A 86 -6.66 9.05 -3.15
C GLY A 86 -6.30 8.68 -1.73
N ARG A 87 -7.31 8.20 -1.01
CA ARG A 87 -7.17 7.63 0.33
C ARG A 87 -7.78 6.24 0.35
N TYR A 88 -7.15 5.31 1.04
CA TYR A 88 -7.69 3.98 1.28
C TYR A 88 -7.48 3.54 2.74
N ALA A 89 -8.28 2.58 3.18
CA ALA A 89 -8.02 1.82 4.40
C ALA A 89 -7.50 0.44 4.05
N SER A 90 -6.58 -0.08 4.84
CA SER A 90 -5.95 -1.39 4.67
C SER A 90 -6.11 -2.21 5.93
N SER A 91 -6.60 -3.44 5.78
CA SER A 91 -6.57 -4.46 6.83
C SER A 91 -5.96 -5.75 6.28
N CYS A 92 -5.23 -6.47 7.14
CA CYS A 92 -4.68 -7.78 6.81
C CYS A 92 -5.33 -8.79 7.74
N MET A 93 -5.94 -9.82 7.16
CA MET A 93 -6.82 -10.75 7.86
C MET A 93 -6.38 -12.19 7.65
N LYS A 94 -6.69 -13.00 8.65
CA LYS A 94 -6.75 -14.45 8.55
C LYS A 94 -8.20 -14.86 8.73
N ASP A 95 -8.83 -15.31 7.66
CA ASP A 95 -10.27 -15.62 7.62
C ASP A 95 -11.14 -14.41 8.00
N ARG A 96 -11.61 -14.36 9.25
CA ARG A 96 -12.41 -13.24 9.80
C ARG A 96 -11.68 -12.46 10.89
N ASP A 97 -10.48 -12.90 11.26
CA ASP A 97 -9.69 -12.30 12.32
C ASP A 97 -8.72 -11.28 11.73
N GLU A 98 -8.75 -10.08 12.29
CA GLU A 98 -7.85 -8.99 11.93
C GLU A 98 -6.48 -9.24 12.56
N ILE A 99 -5.47 -9.43 11.71
CA ILE A 99 -4.09 -9.73 12.11
C ILE A 99 -3.27 -8.46 12.22
N VAL A 100 -3.47 -7.55 11.28
CA VAL A 100 -2.88 -6.20 11.31
C VAL A 100 -4.04 -5.22 11.47
N PRO A 101 -4.00 -4.35 12.51
CA PRO A 101 -5.09 -3.41 12.74
C PRO A 101 -5.26 -2.47 11.55
N LEU A 102 -6.49 -2.05 11.31
CA LEU A 102 -6.89 -1.16 10.23
C LEU A 102 -6.08 0.12 10.30
N TYR A 103 -5.51 0.50 9.16
CA TYR A 103 -4.89 1.81 8.99
C TYR A 103 -5.31 2.45 7.69
N THR A 104 -5.31 3.78 7.64
CA THR A 104 -5.47 4.54 6.43
C THR A 104 -4.14 4.94 5.81
N ALA A 105 -4.20 5.21 4.51
CA ALA A 105 -3.08 5.73 3.75
C ALA A 105 -3.56 6.63 2.62
N ASP A 106 -2.80 7.68 2.38
CA ASP A 106 -2.93 8.50 1.18
C ASP A 106 -1.98 7.97 0.10
N ILE A 107 -2.45 7.96 -1.14
CA ILE A 107 -1.75 7.39 -2.29
C ILE A 107 -1.83 8.31 -3.49
N THR A 108 -0.71 8.43 -4.19
CA THR A 108 -0.65 9.09 -5.50
C THR A 108 -0.39 8.04 -6.56
N LEU A 109 -1.30 7.96 -7.53
CA LEU A 109 -1.09 7.24 -8.77
C LEU A 109 -0.68 8.23 -9.85
N GLU A 110 0.31 7.86 -10.65
CA GLU A 110 0.80 8.61 -11.79
C GLU A 110 0.66 7.78 -13.07
N LEU A 111 0.05 8.38 -14.09
CA LEU A 111 -0.05 7.80 -15.42
C LEU A 111 1.33 7.85 -16.06
N GLN A 112 1.85 6.71 -16.48
CA GLN A 112 3.12 6.57 -17.16
C GLN A 112 2.98 6.79 -18.67
N GLU A 113 4.09 6.77 -19.41
CA GLU A 113 4.07 6.94 -20.87
C GLU A 113 3.39 5.77 -21.59
N ASP A 114 3.49 4.56 -21.04
CA ASP A 114 2.82 3.34 -21.51
C ASP A 114 1.32 3.28 -21.17
N LEU A 115 0.77 4.38 -20.64
CA LEU A 115 -0.63 4.51 -20.19
C LEU A 115 -1.01 3.62 -19.00
N SER A 116 -0.02 3.05 -18.28
CA SER A 116 -0.26 2.37 -17.02
C SER A 116 -0.34 3.36 -15.86
N TRP A 117 -1.22 3.10 -14.89
CA TRP A 117 -1.24 3.82 -13.63
C TRP A 117 -0.28 3.14 -12.66
N LYS A 118 0.66 3.91 -12.09
CA LYS A 118 1.64 3.40 -11.15
C LYS A 118 1.70 4.25 -9.90
N THR A 119 1.92 3.62 -8.75
CA THR A 119 2.07 4.31 -7.47
C THR A 119 3.41 5.03 -7.41
N SER A 120 3.38 6.34 -7.22
CA SER A 120 4.60 7.16 -7.07
C SER A 120 4.81 7.65 -5.63
N SER A 121 3.75 7.66 -4.81
CA SER A 121 3.89 7.94 -3.39
C SER A 121 2.81 7.26 -2.55
N ILE A 122 3.19 6.85 -1.34
CA ILE A 122 2.27 6.38 -0.29
C ILE A 122 2.61 7.11 1.01
N ASP A 123 1.60 7.61 1.71
CA ASP A 123 1.70 8.12 3.08
C ASP A 123 0.88 7.20 3.98
N LEU A 124 1.57 6.40 4.78
CA LEU A 124 1.01 5.39 5.67
C LEU A 124 0.85 6.01 7.07
N GLN A 125 -0.37 5.95 7.63
CA GLN A 125 -0.64 6.39 9.00
C GLN A 125 -0.20 5.32 10.02
N ILE A 126 1.08 4.96 9.98
CA ILE A 126 1.73 3.95 10.83
C ILE A 126 3.04 4.48 11.41
N ASP A 127 3.53 3.89 12.50
CA ASP A 127 4.72 4.35 13.24
C ASP A 127 6.02 3.57 12.93
N ASN A 128 6.07 2.89 11.79
CA ASN A 128 7.25 2.15 11.36
C ASN A 128 8.41 3.10 11.01
N ARG A 129 9.62 2.80 11.53
CA ARG A 129 10.82 3.64 11.42
C ARG A 129 11.91 3.10 10.49
N ARG A 130 11.72 1.90 9.95
CA ARG A 130 12.70 1.23 9.10
C ARG A 130 12.02 0.59 7.90
N TRP A 131 12.74 0.61 6.79
CA TRP A 131 12.49 -0.23 5.63
C TRP A 131 13.35 -1.49 5.75
N PRO A 132 12.86 -2.68 5.36
CA PRO A 132 11.48 -2.95 4.96
C PRO A 132 10.50 -2.88 6.14
N ILE A 133 9.24 -2.55 5.84
CA ILE A 133 8.17 -2.54 6.84
C ILE A 133 7.81 -3.99 7.16
N MET A 134 8.26 -4.49 8.32
CA MET A 134 7.91 -5.83 8.79
C MET A 134 6.44 -5.86 9.21
N VAL A 135 6.04 -5.34 10.38
CA VAL A 135 4.61 -5.32 10.76
C VAL A 135 4.10 -3.88 10.75
N PRO A 136 3.05 -3.53 9.98
CA PRO A 136 2.44 -2.22 10.07
C PRO A 136 1.92 -1.95 11.49
N ARG A 137 2.31 -0.82 12.08
CA ARG A 137 1.88 -0.41 13.41
C ARG A 137 1.06 0.87 13.29
N PRO A 138 -0.27 0.79 13.17
CA PRO A 138 -1.13 1.96 13.10
C PRO A 138 -0.87 2.85 14.32
N SER A 139 -0.87 4.17 14.12
CA SER A 139 -0.68 5.09 15.25
C SER A 139 -1.90 5.07 16.17
N GLU A 140 -1.71 5.44 17.45
CA GLU A 140 -2.78 5.47 18.46
C GLU A 140 -4.00 6.33 18.04
N THR A 141 -3.80 7.30 17.13
CA THR A 141 -4.85 8.18 16.60
C THR A 141 -5.82 7.46 15.64
N GLU A 142 -5.37 6.44 14.91
CA GLU A 142 -6.21 5.67 13.97
C GLU A 142 -7.05 4.60 14.67
N SER A 143 -6.52 3.96 15.72
CA SER A 143 -7.23 2.96 16.52
C SER A 143 -8.55 3.49 17.12
N ALA A 144 -8.65 4.81 17.32
CA ALA A 144 -9.87 5.47 17.81
C ALA A 144 -11.00 5.57 16.75
N TYR A 145 -10.66 5.58 15.45
CA TYR A 145 -11.64 5.66 14.36
C TYR A 145 -12.18 4.30 13.92
N ALA A 146 -11.49 3.21 14.23
CA ALA A 146 -11.96 1.84 13.94
C ALA A 146 -13.12 1.37 14.84
N ILE A 147 -13.44 2.13 15.90
CA ILE A 147 -14.46 1.80 16.91
C ILE A 147 -15.70 2.73 16.82
N ALA A 148 -15.74 3.65 15.86
CA ALA A 148 -16.83 4.63 15.67
C ALA A 148 -17.65 4.34 14.40
#